data_AF-A0A4Q6B4E0-F1
#
_entry.id   AF-A0A4Q6B4E0-F1
#
_cell.length_a   1.000
_cell.length_b   1.000
_cell.length_c   1.000
_cell.angle_alpha   90.00
_cell.angle_beta   90.00
_cell.angle_gamma   90.00
#
_symmetry.space_group_name_H-M   'P 1'
#
loop_
_entity.id
_entity.type
_entity.pdbx_description
1 polymer ?
#
loop_
_entity_poly.entity_id
_entity_poly.type
_entity_poly.pdbx_seq_one_letter_code
_entity_poly.pdbx_strand_id
1 'polypeptide(L)'
;MHLIWKRPDGFHGASPTDFRVVDLGGRSRLWLHKVDRDQYPFRVSGGWEEKDATVRLNNLINLLEDDDKAWLDYLTRAMDHSIKEDRTVFIGDLLSWLTELQQHVKGDTWETEILTEALTVLSERLAVLRERFVKG
;
A
#
# COMPACT_ATOMS: atom_id res chain seq x y z
N MET A 1 2.08 13.58 -9.05
CA MET A 1 1.71 12.62 -7.99
C MET A 1 2.57 12.86 -6.76
N HIS A 2 2.00 12.81 -5.56
CA HIS A 2 2.66 12.97 -4.27
C HIS A 2 2.06 12.00 -3.27
N LEU A 3 2.90 11.24 -2.57
CA LEU A 3 2.50 10.34 -1.51
C LEU A 3 2.67 11.04 -0.15
N ILE A 4 1.58 11.09 0.61
CA ILE A 4 1.50 11.76 1.91
C ILE A 4 1.03 10.74 2.95
N TRP A 5 1.65 10.75 4.12
CA TRP A 5 1.18 9.97 5.26
C TRP A 5 0.18 10.77 6.11
N LYS A 6 -0.98 10.18 6.36
CA LYS A 6 -1.96 10.66 7.33
C LYS A 6 -1.56 10.14 8.70
N ARG A 7 -1.01 11.03 9.52
CA ARG A 7 -0.58 10.65 10.86
C ARG A 7 -1.78 10.27 11.76
N PRO A 8 -1.61 9.33 12.69
CA PRO A 8 -2.70 8.91 13.57
C PRO A 8 -3.10 10.00 14.58
N ASP A 9 -2.16 10.87 14.98
CA ASP A 9 -2.41 12.02 15.87
C ASP A 9 -3.27 13.12 15.20
N GLY A 10 -3.25 13.20 13.87
CA GLY A 10 -4.04 14.14 13.08
C GLY A 10 -5.43 13.63 12.70
N PHE A 11 -5.78 12.39 13.06
CA PHE A 11 -7.07 11.80 12.71
C PHE A 11 -8.13 12.20 13.76
N HIS A 12 -8.89 13.25 13.45
CA HIS A 12 -9.89 13.83 14.36
C HIS A 12 -10.86 12.78 14.90
N GLY A 13 -10.90 12.64 16.23
CA GLY A 13 -11.84 11.78 16.94
C GLY A 13 -11.44 10.30 16.98
N ALA A 14 -10.31 9.90 16.40
CA ALA A 14 -9.82 8.54 16.59
C ALA A 14 -9.10 8.37 17.93
N SER A 15 -9.32 7.21 18.52
CA SER A 15 -8.65 6.70 19.70
C SER A 15 -7.56 5.70 19.29
N PRO A 16 -6.55 5.45 20.13
CA PRO A 16 -5.57 4.40 19.86
C PRO A 16 -6.19 3.02 19.59
N THR A 17 -7.35 2.74 20.18
CA THR A 17 -8.09 1.48 19.99
C THR A 17 -8.71 1.33 18.61
N ASP A 18 -8.82 2.41 17.82
CA ASP A 18 -9.32 2.36 16.45
C ASP A 18 -8.28 1.86 15.45
N PHE A 19 -7.02 1.73 15.90
CA PHE A 19 -5.91 1.30 15.08
C PHE A 19 -5.44 -0.10 15.45
N ARG A 20 -4.92 -0.81 14.45
CA ARG A 20 -3.96 -1.90 14.63
C ARG A 20 -2.58 -1.40 14.21
N VAL A 21 -1.53 -2.04 14.69
CA VAL A 21 -0.15 -1.63 14.42
C VAL A 21 0.55 -2.74 13.66
N VAL A 22 1.12 -2.39 12.50
CA VAL A 22 1.92 -3.28 11.67
C VAL A 22 3.39 -2.91 11.83
N ASP A 23 4.22 -3.94 12.00
CA ASP A 23 5.67 -3.78 11.96
C ASP A 23 6.14 -3.79 10.50
N LEU A 24 6.87 -2.76 10.08
CA LEU A 24 7.42 -2.68 8.72
C LEU A 24 8.81 -3.33 8.63
N GLY A 25 9.30 -3.94 9.71
CA GLY A 25 10.71 -4.25 9.86
C GLY A 25 11.48 -3.04 10.38
N GLY A 26 12.72 -3.27 10.83
CA GLY A 26 13.57 -2.19 11.32
C GLY A 26 13.09 -1.54 12.61
N ARG A 27 12.80 -0.22 12.56
CA ARG A 27 12.39 0.61 13.72
C ARG A 27 11.04 1.29 13.53
N SER A 28 10.38 1.09 12.41
CA SER A 28 9.13 1.80 12.06
C SER A 28 7.91 0.94 12.30
N ARG A 29 6.84 1.60 12.74
CA ARG A 29 5.54 0.98 12.94
C ARG A 29 4.48 1.79 12.22
N LEU A 30 3.61 1.11 11.51
CA LEU A 30 2.51 1.73 10.79
C LEU A 30 1.20 1.48 11.53
N TRP A 31 0.50 2.55 11.84
CA TRP A 31 -0.83 2.48 12.44
C TRP A 31 -1.82 2.38 11.29
N LEU A 32 -2.71 1.39 11.34
CA LEU A 32 -3.73 1.14 10.33
C LEU A 32 -5.10 1.22 10.98
N HIS A 33 -5.98 2.06 10.42
CA HIS A 33 -7.32 2.25 10.95
C HIS A 33 -8.17 1.01 10.66
N LYS A 34 -8.87 0.49 11.67
CA LYS A 34 -9.66 -0.76 11.56
C LYS A 34 -10.86 -0.61 10.61
N VAL A 35 -11.48 0.58 10.61
CA VAL A 35 -12.65 0.91 9.79
C VAL A 35 -12.28 1.61 8.47
N ASP A 36 -11.58 2.75 8.51
CA ASP A 36 -11.24 3.56 7.33
C ASP A 36 -10.04 3.00 6.53
N ARG A 37 -10.14 1.74 6.10
CA ARG A 37 -9.04 1.01 5.44
C ARG A 37 -8.70 1.52 4.05
N ASP A 38 -9.64 2.15 3.36
CA ASP A 38 -9.46 2.64 1.99
C ASP A 38 -8.80 4.01 1.93
N GLN A 39 -8.97 4.83 2.98
CA GLN A 39 -8.46 6.19 3.01
C GLN A 39 -7.30 6.39 4.00
N TYR A 40 -6.96 5.38 4.80
CA TYR A 40 -5.90 5.47 5.80
C TYR A 40 -4.93 4.28 5.68
N PRO A 41 -3.60 4.48 5.82
CA PRO A 41 -2.92 5.67 6.34
C PRO A 41 -2.39 6.63 5.27
N PHE A 42 -2.49 6.32 3.99
CA PHE A 42 -1.84 7.11 2.95
C PHE A 42 -2.82 7.90 2.11
N ARG A 43 -2.31 8.97 1.50
CA ARG A 43 -2.99 9.76 0.46
C ARG A 43 -2.05 9.95 -0.71
N VAL A 44 -2.52 9.57 -1.90
CA VAL A 44 -1.91 9.96 -3.17
C VAL A 44 -2.59 11.25 -3.64
N SER A 45 -1.82 12.29 -3.96
CA SER A 45 -2.32 13.59 -4.43
C SER A 45 -1.57 14.12 -5.67
N GLY A 46 -2.10 15.14 -6.34
CA GLY A 46 -1.51 15.74 -7.54
C GLY A 46 -1.68 14.90 -8.82
N GLY A 47 -2.87 14.36 -9.09
CA GLY A 47 -3.19 13.57 -10.28
C GLY A 47 -4.70 13.46 -10.55
N TRP A 48 -5.09 12.85 -11.67
CA TRP A 48 -6.52 12.64 -12.00
C TRP A 48 -7.12 11.42 -11.27
N GLU A 49 -6.30 10.43 -10.95
CA GLU A 49 -6.71 9.16 -10.33
C GLU A 49 -6.37 9.09 -8.82
N GLU A 50 -6.30 10.25 -8.14
CA GLU A 50 -5.87 10.33 -6.73
C GLU A 50 -6.63 9.41 -5.79
N LYS A 51 -7.96 9.35 -5.96
CA LYS A 51 -8.84 8.54 -5.13
C LYS A 51 -8.54 7.05 -5.31
N ASP A 52 -8.49 6.59 -6.55
CA ASP A 52 -8.31 5.17 -6.86
C ASP A 52 -6.89 4.71 -6.50
N ALA A 53 -5.88 5.55 -6.74
CA ALA A 53 -4.50 5.31 -6.31
C ALA A 53 -4.39 5.24 -4.78
N THR A 54 -5.10 6.10 -4.05
CA THR A 54 -5.16 6.09 -2.58
C THR A 54 -5.78 4.80 -2.07
N VAL A 55 -6.95 4.41 -2.62
CA VAL A 55 -7.66 3.18 -2.26
C VAL A 55 -6.79 1.96 -2.55
N ARG A 56 -6.17 1.90 -3.73
CA ARG A 56 -5.28 0.79 -4.12
C ARG A 56 -4.11 0.65 -3.17
N LEU A 57 -3.42 1.75 -2.86
CA LEU A 57 -2.26 1.71 -1.97
C LEU A 57 -2.65 1.28 -0.55
N ASN A 58 -3.71 1.86 0.01
CA ASN A 58 -4.13 1.52 1.36
C ASN A 58 -4.64 0.08 1.45
N ASN A 59 -5.29 -0.46 0.41
CA ASN A 59 -5.67 -1.87 0.35
C ASN A 59 -4.44 -2.79 0.35
N LEU A 60 -3.41 -2.49 -0.43
CA LEU A 60 -2.15 -3.24 -0.41
C LEU A 60 -1.48 -3.19 0.96
N ILE A 61 -1.39 -2.01 1.58
CA ILE A 61 -0.83 -1.84 2.93
C ILE A 61 -1.60 -2.66 3.96
N ASN A 62 -2.92 -2.70 3.81
CA ASN A 62 -3.77 -3.43 4.72
C ASN A 62 -3.57 -4.95 4.67
N LEU A 63 -2.93 -5.48 3.62
CA LEU A 63 -2.61 -6.90 3.47
C LEU A 63 -1.26 -7.29 4.08
N LEU A 64 -0.43 -6.35 4.57
CA LEU A 64 0.95 -6.65 4.98
C LEU A 64 1.09 -7.77 6.02
N GLU A 65 0.13 -7.93 6.92
CA GLU A 65 0.11 -9.02 7.92
C GLU A 65 -0.70 -10.25 7.49
N ASP A 66 -1.36 -10.18 6.33
CA ASP A 66 -2.21 -11.25 5.83
C ASP A 66 -1.37 -12.34 5.12
N ASP A 67 -1.92 -13.55 5.08
CA ASP A 67 -1.26 -14.71 4.50
C ASP A 67 -1.16 -14.63 2.96
N ASP A 68 -0.35 -15.52 2.38
CA ASP A 68 -0.14 -15.54 0.93
C ASP A 68 -1.44 -15.76 0.14
N LYS A 69 -2.42 -16.46 0.73
CA LYS A 69 -3.70 -16.72 0.07
C LYS A 69 -4.50 -15.43 -0.07
N ALA A 70 -4.63 -14.66 0.99
CA ALA A 70 -5.31 -13.36 0.97
C ALA A 70 -4.67 -12.40 -0.05
N TRP A 71 -3.34 -12.38 -0.12
CA TRP A 71 -2.62 -11.62 -1.12
C TRP A 71 -2.94 -12.07 -2.55
N LEU A 72 -2.85 -13.37 -2.84
CA LEU A 72 -3.12 -13.91 -4.17
C LEU A 72 -4.58 -13.65 -4.58
N ASP A 73 -5.54 -13.88 -3.67
CA ASP A 73 -6.96 -13.62 -3.90
C ASP A 73 -7.23 -12.14 -4.20
N TYR A 74 -6.52 -11.22 -3.53
CA TYR A 74 -6.60 -9.79 -3.82
C TYR A 74 -6.01 -9.47 -5.19
N LEU A 75 -4.82 -9.96 -5.51
CA LEU A 75 -4.16 -9.71 -6.79
C LEU A 75 -4.97 -10.24 -7.98
N THR A 76 -5.58 -11.43 -7.84
CA THR A 76 -6.46 -12.00 -8.87
C THR A 76 -7.69 -11.11 -9.07
N ARG A 77 -8.39 -10.72 -8.00
CA ARG A 77 -9.55 -9.82 -8.11
C ARG A 77 -9.17 -8.45 -8.69
N ALA A 78 -8.05 -7.88 -8.27
CA ALA A 78 -7.56 -6.60 -8.78
C ALA A 78 -7.19 -6.68 -10.27
N MET A 79 -6.67 -7.82 -10.73
CA MET A 79 -6.43 -8.07 -12.14
C MET A 79 -7.73 -8.26 -12.92
N ASP A 80 -8.70 -9.02 -12.40
CA ASP A 80 -10.01 -9.24 -13.05
C ASP A 80 -10.78 -7.93 -13.27
N HIS A 81 -10.56 -6.94 -12.41
CA HIS A 81 -11.08 -5.58 -12.54
C HIS A 81 -10.19 -4.63 -13.36
N SER A 82 -9.01 -5.10 -13.78
CA SER A 82 -8.12 -4.35 -14.65
C SER A 82 -8.39 -4.68 -16.12
N ILE A 83 -7.99 -3.80 -17.04
CA ILE A 83 -8.00 -4.07 -18.48
C ILE A 83 -6.87 -5.02 -18.93
N LYS A 84 -6.08 -5.56 -17.99
CA LYS A 84 -4.87 -6.34 -18.29
C LYS A 84 -5.22 -7.82 -18.37
N GLU A 85 -4.87 -8.44 -19.49
CA GLU A 85 -5.11 -9.87 -19.73
C GLU A 85 -3.94 -10.76 -19.26
N ASP A 86 -2.78 -10.16 -19.01
CA ASP A 86 -1.55 -10.87 -18.63
C ASP A 86 -1.14 -10.57 -17.17
N ARG A 87 -1.02 -11.64 -16.36
CA ARG A 87 -0.63 -11.57 -14.95
C ARG A 87 0.77 -10.99 -14.73
N THR A 88 1.71 -11.30 -15.63
CA THR A 88 3.08 -10.79 -15.60
C THR A 88 3.12 -9.29 -15.87
N VAL A 89 2.32 -8.83 -16.83
CA VAL A 89 2.18 -7.40 -17.12
C VAL A 89 1.53 -6.69 -15.93
N PHE A 90 0.43 -7.22 -15.39
CA PHE A 90 -0.28 -6.62 -14.26
C PHE A 90 0.64 -6.43 -13.04
N ILE A 91 1.38 -7.47 -12.65
CA ILE A 91 2.26 -7.38 -11.47
C ILE A 91 3.50 -6.52 -11.74
N GLY A 92 4.01 -6.52 -12.98
CA GLY A 92 5.09 -5.63 -13.41
C GLY A 92 4.68 -4.16 -13.33
N ASP A 93 3.49 -3.83 -13.85
CA ASP A 93 2.92 -2.49 -13.78
C ASP A 93 2.70 -2.05 -12.32
N LEU A 94 2.22 -2.97 -11.46
CA LEU A 94 2.03 -2.68 -10.04
C LEU A 94 3.37 -2.37 -9.32
N LEU A 95 4.42 -3.17 -9.56
CA LEU A 95 5.74 -2.93 -8.98
C LEU A 95 6.37 -1.63 -9.50
N SER A 96 6.20 -1.34 -10.79
CA SER A 96 6.65 -0.09 -11.40
C SER A 96 5.96 1.12 -10.77
N TRP A 97 4.64 1.04 -10.58
CA TRP A 97 3.86 2.08 -9.92
C TRP A 97 4.29 2.33 -8.46
N LEU A 98 4.60 1.28 -7.69
CA LEU A 98 5.14 1.43 -6.33
C LEU A 98 6.53 2.12 -6.34
N THR A 99 7.37 1.79 -7.32
CA THR A 99 8.68 2.44 -7.51
C THR A 99 8.54 3.92 -7.87
N GLU A 100 7.58 4.27 -8.72
CA GLU A 100 7.26 5.66 -9.05
C GLU A 100 6.78 6.44 -7.81
N LEU A 101 5.90 5.83 -7.00
CA LEU A 101 5.43 6.43 -5.75
C LEU A 101 6.56 6.76 -4.76
N GLN A 102 7.60 5.91 -4.69
CA GLN A 102 8.78 6.16 -3.83
C GLN A 102 9.51 7.46 -4.21
N GLN A 103 9.50 7.84 -5.49
CA GLN A 103 10.13 9.09 -5.97
C GLN A 103 9.32 10.36 -5.63
N HIS A 104 8.12 10.17 -5.09
CA HIS A 104 7.14 11.22 -4.90
C HIS A 104 6.64 11.33 -3.45
N VAL A 105 7.37 10.74 -2.50
CA VAL A 105 7.11 10.90 -1.06
C VAL A 105 7.24 12.36 -0.63
N LYS A 106 6.33 12.82 0.23
CA LYS A 106 6.34 14.17 0.80
C LYS A 106 6.11 14.11 2.30
N GLY A 107 6.87 14.93 3.03
CA GLY A 107 6.79 15.07 4.48
C GLY A 107 8.13 15.49 5.07
N ASP A 108 8.19 15.56 6.39
CA ASP A 108 9.45 15.68 7.13
C ASP A 108 10.28 14.39 7.01
N THR A 109 11.57 14.44 7.38
CA THR A 109 12.52 13.31 7.22
C THR A 109 11.94 11.98 7.72
N TRP A 110 11.43 11.95 8.95
CA TRP A 110 10.85 10.74 9.56
C TRP A 110 9.55 10.27 8.88
N GLU A 111 8.74 11.18 8.31
CA GLU A 111 7.55 10.83 7.54
C GLU A 111 7.95 10.19 6.21
N THR A 112 8.95 10.74 5.53
CA THR A 112 9.49 10.17 4.30
C THR A 112 10.16 8.82 4.51
N GLU A 113 10.81 8.59 5.66
CA GLU A 113 11.38 7.30 6.04
C GLU A 113 10.28 6.23 6.17
N ILE A 114 9.21 6.51 6.93
CA ILE A 114 8.10 5.57 7.12
C ILE A 114 7.40 5.26 5.80
N LEU A 115 7.17 6.28 4.96
CA LEU A 115 6.59 6.09 3.62
C LEU A 115 7.47 5.19 2.75
N THR A 116 8.78 5.44 2.75
CA THR A 116 9.73 4.68 1.93
C THR A 116 9.82 3.23 2.41
N GLU A 117 9.89 3.01 3.72
CA GLU A 117 9.94 1.67 4.32
C GLU A 117 8.66 0.88 4.01
N ALA A 118 7.48 1.50 4.15
CA ALA A 118 6.21 0.86 3.81
C ALA A 118 6.14 0.43 2.34
N LEU A 119 6.59 1.27 1.41
CA LEU A 119 6.63 0.95 -0.03
C LEU A 119 7.66 -0.14 -0.35
N THR A 120 8.80 -0.15 0.35
CA THR A 120 9.83 -1.20 0.19
C THR A 120 9.29 -2.56 0.62
N VAL A 121 8.69 -2.65 1.80
CA VAL A 121 8.09 -3.90 2.31
C VAL A 121 7.01 -4.42 1.37
N LEU A 122 6.15 -3.54 0.87
CA LEU A 122 5.15 -3.90 -0.14
C LEU A 122 5.78 -4.49 -1.41
N SER A 123 6.82 -3.83 -1.92
CA SER A 123 7.48 -4.24 -3.16
C SER A 123 8.19 -5.59 -2.98
N GLU A 124 8.85 -5.81 -1.84
CA GLU A 124 9.46 -7.09 -1.48
C GLU A 124 8.41 -8.19 -1.36
N ARG A 125 7.29 -7.91 -0.68
CA ARG A 125 6.18 -8.87 -0.51
C ARG A 125 5.61 -9.29 -1.86
N LEU A 126 5.37 -8.34 -2.76
CA LEU A 126 4.90 -8.61 -4.12
C LEU A 126 5.94 -9.38 -4.95
N ALA A 127 7.22 -9.07 -4.81
CA ALA A 127 8.30 -9.77 -5.51
C ALA A 127 8.36 -11.26 -5.12
N VAL A 128 8.19 -11.58 -3.83
CA VAL A 128 8.12 -12.97 -3.33
C VAL A 128 6.91 -13.71 -3.89
N LEU A 129 5.76 -13.05 -3.98
CA LEU A 129 4.52 -13.66 -4.45
C LEU A 129 4.41 -13.74 -5.98
N ARG A 130 5.28 -13.02 -6.71
CA ARG A 130 5.20 -12.86 -8.16
C ARG A 130 5.10 -14.17 -8.92
N GLU A 131 5.99 -15.11 -8.64
CA GLU A 131 5.99 -16.37 -9.38
C GLU A 131 4.72 -17.18 -9.15
N ARG A 132 4.19 -17.17 -7.92
CA ARG A 132 2.98 -17.90 -7.56
C ARG A 132 1.75 -17.26 -8.19
N PHE A 133 1.69 -15.92 -8.21
CA PHE A 133 0.63 -15.20 -8.88
C PHE A 133 0.62 -15.50 -10.38
N VAL A 134 1.77 -15.44 -11.05
CA VAL A 134 1.89 -15.69 -12.49
C VAL A 134 1.56 -17.13 -12.88
N LYS A 135 1.85 -18.11 -12.01
CA LYS A 135 1.57 -19.55 -12.26
C LYS A 135 0.14 -19.99 -11.92
N GLY A 136 -0.56 -19.24 -11.07
CA GLY A 136 -1.95 -19.53 -10.71
C GLY A 136 -2.92 -19.19 -11.82
#